data_AF-A0A8A4TPZ3-F1
#
_entry.id   AF-A0A8A4TPZ3-F1
#
_cell.length_a   1.000
_cell.length_b   1.000
_cell.length_c   1.000
_cell.angle_alpha   90.00
_cell.angle_beta   90.00
_cell.angle_gamma   90.00
#
_symmetry.space_group_name_H-M   'P 1'
#
loop_
_entity.id
_entity.type
_entity.pdbx_description
1 polymer ?
#
loop_
_entity_poly.entity_id
_entity_poly.type
_entity_poly.pdbx_seq_one_letter_code
_entity_poly.pdbx_strand_id
1 'polypeptide(L)'
;MYRNHPALEVRSAGTSPNARRTVNAGDLRWADIVMVMEYTHKNRLKAQFGRLLEYKKVVVLDIPDDYHYMDPELIGLIEDSVSRHLEIPDQDV
;
A
#
# COMPACT_ATOMS: atom_id res chain seq x y z
N MET A 1 8.62 7.56 -5.31
CA MET A 1 9.21 6.58 -4.38
C MET A 1 9.43 5.25 -5.10
N TYR A 2 8.64 4.20 -4.94
CA TYR A 2 8.98 2.86 -5.48
C TYR A 2 8.76 2.60 -6.98
N ARG A 3 8.19 3.55 -7.74
CA ARG A 3 7.86 3.34 -9.17
C ARG A 3 9.06 2.92 -10.03
N ASN A 4 10.26 3.34 -9.65
CA ASN A 4 11.49 3.08 -10.42
C ASN A 4 12.36 1.99 -9.78
N HIS A 5 11.86 1.27 -8.78
CA HIS A 5 12.65 0.22 -8.14
C HIS A 5 12.72 -1.00 -9.07
N PRO A 6 13.92 -1.47 -9.46
CA PRO A 6 14.07 -2.47 -10.53
C PRO A 6 13.43 -3.82 -10.19
N ALA A 7 13.28 -4.13 -8.89
CA ALA A 7 12.67 -5.36 -8.41
C ALA A 7 11.18 -5.23 -8.04
N LEU A 8 10.57 -4.04 -8.15
CA LEU A 8 9.19 -3.82 -7.73
C LEU A 8 8.36 -3.16 -8.83
N GLU A 9 7.20 -3.73 -9.11
CA GLU A 9 6.15 -3.00 -9.78
C GLU A 9 5.18 -2.46 -8.73
N VAL A 10 4.87 -1.16 -8.77
CA VAL A 10 4.04 -0.51 -7.74
C VAL A 10 2.93 0.33 -8.33
N ARG A 11 1.73 0.21 -7.75
CA ARG A 11 0.55 1.04 -8.05
C ARG A 11 -0.01 1.61 -6.75
N SER A 12 -0.47 2.87 -6.79
CA SER A 12 -1.18 3.51 -5.68
C SER A 12 -2.63 3.83 -6.06
N ALA A 13 -3.52 3.72 -5.09
CA ALA A 13 -4.95 3.99 -5.24
C ALA A 13 -5.54 4.39 -3.88
N GLY A 14 -6.52 5.29 -3.87
CA GLY A 14 -7.27 5.60 -2.66
C GLY A 14 -8.41 4.61 -2.42
N THR A 15 -8.78 4.42 -1.15
CA THR A 15 -9.94 3.61 -0.75
C THR A 15 -11.23 4.44 -0.65
N SER A 16 -11.11 5.77 -0.66
CA SER A 16 -12.24 6.70 -0.64
C SER A 16 -12.90 6.79 -2.03
N PRO A 17 -14.23 6.86 -2.12
CA PRO A 17 -14.92 7.18 -3.37
C PRO A 17 -14.48 8.51 -4.00
N ASN A 18 -14.01 9.45 -3.18
CA ASN A 18 -13.54 10.77 -3.60
C ASN A 18 -12.04 10.79 -3.96
N ALA A 19 -11.35 9.64 -3.92
CA ALA A 19 -9.96 9.57 -4.31
C ALA A 19 -9.81 9.90 -5.80
N ARG A 20 -8.77 10.66 -6.16
CA ARG A 20 -8.43 10.97 -7.56
C ARG A 20 -8.36 9.71 -8.44
N ARG A 21 -7.87 8.61 -7.87
CA ARG A 21 -7.89 7.27 -8.45
C ARG A 21 -8.30 6.29 -7.36
N THR A 22 -9.51 5.75 -7.48
CA THR A 22 -10.02 4.75 -6.53
C THR A 22 -9.48 3.37 -6.87
N VAL A 23 -9.18 2.58 -5.83
CA VAL A 23 -8.84 1.17 -5.96
C VAL A 23 -9.94 0.42 -6.69
N ASN A 24 -9.55 -0.47 -7.60
CA ASN A 24 -10.50 -1.31 -8.33
C ASN A 24 -10.11 -2.79 -8.25
N ALA A 25 -11.00 -3.65 -8.71
CA ALA A 25 -10.80 -5.09 -8.69
C ALA A 25 -9.58 -5.55 -9.53
N GLY A 26 -9.21 -4.78 -10.56
CA GLY A 26 -8.02 -5.04 -11.38
C GLY A 26 -6.73 -4.81 -10.59
N ASP A 27 -6.66 -3.77 -9.76
CA ASP A 27 -5.52 -3.53 -8.87
C ASP A 27 -5.32 -4.69 -7.90
N LEU A 28 -6.41 -5.13 -7.25
CA LEU A 28 -6.35 -6.22 -6.28
C LEU A 28 -6.00 -7.57 -6.91
N ARG A 29 -6.44 -7.82 -8.14
CA ARG A 29 -6.01 -9.04 -8.86
C ARG A 29 -4.54 -8.99 -9.23
N TRP A 30 -4.06 -7.84 -9.70
CA TRP A 30 -2.68 -7.66 -10.14
C TRP A 30 -1.66 -7.70 -9.00
N ALA A 31 -1.96 -7.12 -7.84
CA ALA A 31 -0.98 -6.98 -6.77
C ALA A 31 -0.75 -8.29 -6.01
N ASP A 32 0.50 -8.74 -5.86
CA ASP A 32 0.81 -9.87 -4.96
C ASP A 32 0.57 -9.52 -3.48
N ILE A 33 0.89 -8.27 -3.12
CA ILE A 33 0.78 -7.73 -1.77
C ILE A 33 0.03 -6.40 -1.83
N VAL A 34 -0.93 -6.23 -0.93
CA VAL A 34 -1.66 -4.96 -0.74
C VAL A 34 -1.24 -4.37 0.59
N MET A 35 -0.68 -3.18 0.56
CA MET A 35 -0.30 -2.43 1.76
C MET A 35 -1.27 -1.27 1.96
N VAL A 36 -1.74 -1.08 3.18
CA VAL A 36 -2.62 0.03 3.56
C VAL A 36 -2.10 0.73 4.79
N MET A 37 -2.34 2.03 4.90
CA MET A 37 -1.84 2.86 6.01
C MET A 37 -2.42 2.39 7.36
N GLU A 38 -3.74 2.20 7.42
CA GLU A 38 -4.49 1.95 8.66
C GLU A 38 -5.48 0.79 8.52
N TYR A 39 -5.95 0.26 9.66
CA TYR A 39 -6.96 -0.81 9.69
C TYR A 39 -8.29 -0.39 9.05
N THR A 40 -8.66 0.89 9.15
CA THR A 40 -9.88 1.43 8.53
C THR A 40 -9.85 1.27 7.01
N HIS A 41 -8.69 1.47 6.39
CA HIS A 41 -8.47 1.23 4.96
C HIS A 41 -8.62 -0.26 4.60
N LYS A 42 -8.04 -1.16 5.40
CA LYS A 42 -8.22 -2.62 5.22
C LYS A 42 -9.69 -3.02 5.30
N ASN A 43 -10.43 -2.46 6.26
CA ASN A 43 -11.84 -2.76 6.44
C ASN A 43 -12.70 -2.27 5.26
N ARG A 44 -12.42 -1.08 4.72
CA ARG A 44 -13.09 -0.60 3.49
C ARG A 44 -12.85 -1.53 2.30
N LEU A 45 -11.60 -1.94 2.11
CA LEU A 45 -11.25 -2.90 1.06
C LEU A 45 -11.98 -4.24 1.25
N LYS A 46 -12.02 -4.77 2.47
CA LYS A 46 -12.75 -6.02 2.78
C LYS A 46 -14.25 -5.90 2.54
N ALA A 47 -14.86 -4.79 2.93
CA ALA A 47 -16.29 -4.54 2.73
C ALA A 47 -16.64 -4.51 1.23
N GLN A 48 -15.79 -3.92 0.40
CA GLN A 48 -16.06 -3.76 -1.03
C GLN A 48 -15.57 -4.95 -1.89
N PHE A 49 -14.50 -5.63 -1.50
CA PHE A 49 -13.80 -6.62 -2.31
C PHE A 49 -13.48 -7.93 -1.57
N GLY A 50 -14.23 -8.27 -0.52
CA GLY A 50 -13.92 -9.40 0.38
C GLY A 50 -13.47 -10.68 -0.32
N ARG A 51 -14.17 -11.12 -1.37
CA ARG A 51 -13.81 -12.32 -2.15
C ARG A 51 -12.45 -12.22 -2.86
N LEU A 52 -12.06 -11.04 -3.34
CA LEU A 52 -10.75 -10.83 -3.98
C LEU A 52 -9.60 -10.79 -2.96
N LEU A 53 -9.91 -10.55 -1.68
CA LEU A 53 -8.92 -10.42 -0.62
C LEU A 53 -8.75 -11.67 0.22
N GLU A 54 -9.63 -12.68 0.06
CA GLU A 54 -9.65 -13.92 0.86
C GLU A 54 -8.28 -14.61 0.92
N TYR A 55 -7.57 -14.63 -0.21
CA TYR A 55 -6.25 -15.25 -0.35
C TYR A 55 -5.12 -14.25 -0.62
N LYS A 56 -5.38 -12.95 -0.41
CA LYS A 56 -4.41 -11.90 -0.72
C LYS A 56 -3.72 -11.42 0.56
N LYS A 57 -2.40 -11.25 0.52
CA LYS A 57 -1.64 -10.68 1.64
C LYS A 57 -1.97 -9.19 1.75
N VAL A 58 -2.74 -8.83 2.79
CA VAL A 58 -3.06 -7.43 3.11
C VAL A 58 -2.36 -7.01 4.40
N VAL A 59 -1.33 -6.18 4.24
CA VAL A 59 -0.50 -5.62 5.31
C VAL A 59 -1.04 -4.25 5.71
N VAL A 60 -1.14 -4.02 7.02
CA VAL A 60 -1.44 -2.69 7.58
C VAL A 60 -0.13 -2.13 8.09
N LEU A 61 0.27 -0.96 7.61
CA LEU A 61 1.55 -0.33 7.94
C LEU A 61 1.54 0.36 9.31
N ASP A 62 0.35 0.58 9.87
CA ASP A 62 0.11 1.30 11.13
C ASP A 62 0.62 2.75 11.09
N ILE A 63 0.43 3.40 9.93
CA ILE A 63 0.81 4.79 9.67
C ILE A 63 -0.48 5.62 9.63
N PRO A 64 -0.63 6.66 10.47
CA PRO A 64 -1.78 7.56 10.40
C PRO A 64 -1.91 8.29 9.05
N ASP A 65 -3.14 8.58 8.60
CA ASP A 65 -3.42 9.35 7.37
C ASP A 65 -3.51 10.86 7.64
N ASP A 66 -2.60 11.42 8.44
CA ASP A 66 -2.56 12.85 8.82
C ASP A 66 -1.32 13.60 8.32
N TYR A 67 -0.53 12.97 7.44
CA TYR A 67 0.65 13.57 6.84
C TYR A 67 0.34 14.40 5.59
N HIS A 68 1.15 15.44 5.39
CA HIS A 68 1.15 16.15 4.12
C HIS A 68 1.71 15.28 3.00
N TYR A 69 1.28 15.58 1.78
CA TYR A 69 1.77 14.88 0.61
C TYR A 69 3.30 15.01 0.51
N MET A 70 4.00 13.87 0.48
CA MET A 70 5.47 13.77 0.44
C MET A 70 6.17 14.34 1.67
N ASP A 71 5.51 14.35 2.83
CA ASP A 71 6.18 14.64 4.10
C ASP A 71 7.40 13.72 4.30
N PRO A 72 8.60 14.25 4.59
CA PRO A 72 9.78 13.42 4.82
C PRO A 72 9.59 12.36 5.91
N GLU A 73 8.81 12.65 6.96
CA GLU A 73 8.53 11.69 8.03
C GLU A 73 7.68 10.53 7.51
N LEU A 74 6.65 10.84 6.71
CA LEU A 74 5.82 9.84 6.03
C LEU A 74 6.65 8.94 5.13
N ILE A 75 7.59 9.52 4.38
CA ILE A 75 8.49 8.77 3.50
C ILE A 75 9.30 7.76 4.32
N GLY A 76 9.95 8.21 5.40
CA GLY A 76 10.74 7.33 6.27
C GLY A 76 9.92 6.20 6.89
N LEU A 77 8.72 6.50 7.40
CA LEU A 77 7.81 5.48 7.96
C LEU A 77 7.40 4.43 6.91
N ILE A 78 7.18 4.86 5.66
CA ILE A 78 6.86 3.96 4.56
C ILE A 78 8.09 3.10 4.20
N GLU A 79 9.31 3.63 4.12
CA GLU A 79 10.54 2.85 3.85
C GLU A 79 10.75 1.77 4.91
N ASP A 80 10.69 2.17 6.16
CA ASP A 80 10.84 1.30 7.32
C ASP A 80 9.80 0.18 7.35
N SER A 81 8.54 0.49 7.05
CA SER A 81 7.46 -0.49 7.12
C SER A 81 7.50 -1.43 5.90
N VAL A 82 7.74 -0.90 4.71
CA VAL A 82 7.82 -1.70 3.47
C VAL A 82 8.99 -2.68 3.50
N SER A 83 10.17 -2.25 3.94
CA SER A 83 11.38 -3.10 4.05
C SER A 83 11.22 -4.25 5.04
N ARG A 84 10.43 -4.10 6.10
CA ARG A 84 10.10 -5.21 7.02
C ARG A 84 9.19 -6.27 6.40
N HIS A 85 8.44 -5.91 5.36
CA HIS A 85 7.41 -6.77 4.77
C HIS A 85 7.77 -7.35 3.41
N LEU A 86 8.74 -6.73 2.75
CA LEU A 86 9.35 -7.20 1.52
C LEU A 86 10.82 -7.45 1.82
N GLU A 87 11.31 -8.66 1.54
CA GLU A 87 12.74 -8.98 1.57
C GLU A 87 13.42 -8.30 0.36
N ILE A 88 13.40 -6.97 0.33
CA ILE A 88 14.13 -6.19 -0.67
C ILE A 88 15.56 -6.11 -0.14
N PRO A 89 16.56 -6.62 -0.87
CA PRO A 89 17.95 -6.38 -0.51
C PRO A 89 18.16 -4.87 -0.38
N ASP A 90 18.78 -4.43 0.73
CA ASP A 90 19.20 -3.04 0.89
C ASP A 90 19.91 -2.61 -0.38
N GLN A 91 19.50 -1.47 -0.94
CA GLN A 91 20.31 -0.82 -1.96
C GLN A 91 21.52 -0.26 -1.23
N ASP A 92 22.65 -0.95 -1.32
CA ASP A 92 23.95 -0.38 -1.01
C ASP A 92 24.04 0.99 -1.70
N VAL A 93 24.01 2.06 -0.89
CA VAL A 93 24.30 3.44 -1.31
C VAL A 93 25.81 3.62 -1.45
#